data_AF-A0A2E4LLB1-F1
#
_entry.id   AF-A0A2E4LLB1-F1
#
_cell.length_a   1.000
_cell.length_b   1.000
_cell.length_c   1.000
_cell.angle_alpha   90.00
_cell.angle_beta   90.00
_cell.angle_gamma   90.00
#
_symmetry.space_group_name_H-M   'P 1'
#
loop_
_entity.id
_entity.type
_entity.pdbx_description
1 polymer ?
#
loop_
_entity_poly.entity_id
_entity_poly.type
_entity_poly.pdbx_seq_one_letter_code
_entity_poly.pdbx_strand_id
1 'polypeptide(L)'
;MSDRLSKKHVLVVAGPSASGKTTLIEKLLNNSDVAIQVFEKIGLDYHSSMRKMNTQRLVNKRKLSKNKSKNKSQIAIVHIDTLSSRREDRKRDLAHIAKSSKSFNVVTLCTPHELWFRRISERGEVNQVSLLTPGVCFSRCSTNLKPRWTPSSFAWCIMTASTFSKSIGRIMYKLEYKSWEKFWTTRCGVCQYYYDSERKIFFPECPF
;
A
#
# COMPACT_ATOMS: atom_id res chain seq x y z
N MET A 1 8.79 2.50 26.84
CA MET A 1 8.17 1.50 25.92
C MET A 1 8.68 1.62 24.46
N SER A 2 9.96 1.94 24.23
CA SER A 2 10.52 2.17 22.87
C SER A 2 11.32 0.99 22.30
N ASP A 3 11.59 -0.05 23.09
CA ASP A 3 12.69 -1.00 22.82
C ASP A 3 12.39 -2.14 21.81
N ARG A 4 11.17 -2.20 21.26
CA ARG A 4 10.77 -3.30 20.34
C ARG A 4 10.84 -2.95 18.86
N LEU A 5 10.67 -1.68 18.50
CA LEU A 5 10.79 -1.24 17.10
C LEU A 5 12.25 -1.02 16.72
N SER A 6 13.10 -0.60 17.67
CA SER A 6 14.53 -0.33 17.47
C SER A 6 15.32 -1.53 16.97
N LYS A 7 14.79 -2.76 17.15
CA LYS A 7 15.38 -4.02 16.70
C LYS A 7 14.75 -4.56 15.40
N LYS A 8 13.79 -3.84 14.82
CA LYS A 8 13.01 -4.28 13.65
C LYS A 8 13.36 -3.52 12.39
N HIS A 9 13.49 -4.26 11.30
CA HIS A 9 13.47 -3.75 9.95
C HIS A 9 12.00 -3.58 9.53
N VAL A 10 11.62 -2.40 9.06
CA VAL A 10 10.28 -2.11 8.58
C VAL A 10 10.32 -2.01 7.07
N LEU A 11 9.48 -2.80 6.40
CA LEU A 11 9.27 -2.74 4.96
C LEU A 11 7.85 -2.24 4.70
N VAL A 12 7.73 -1.05 4.13
CA VAL A 12 6.47 -0.45 3.72
C VAL A 12 6.23 -0.73 2.25
N VAL A 13 5.12 -1.39 1.92
CA VAL A 13 4.60 -1.54 0.56
C VAL A 13 3.55 -0.46 0.33
N ALA A 14 3.92 0.56 -0.44
CA ALA A 14 3.09 1.74 -0.72
C ALA A 14 2.52 1.70 -2.14
N GLY A 15 1.38 2.37 -2.32
CA GLY A 15 0.76 2.56 -3.63
C GLY A 15 -0.74 2.80 -3.51
N PRO A 16 -1.41 3.25 -4.58
CA PRO A 16 -2.84 3.53 -4.56
C PRO A 16 -3.66 2.25 -4.44
N SER A 17 -4.91 2.33 -4.01
CA SER A 17 -5.83 1.17 -4.08
C SER A 17 -5.79 0.55 -5.48
N ALA A 18 -5.89 -0.78 -5.56
CA ALA A 18 -5.76 -1.55 -6.80
C ALA A 18 -4.38 -1.55 -7.49
N SER A 19 -3.32 -1.02 -6.87
CA SER A 19 -1.96 -1.07 -7.43
C SER A 19 -1.27 -2.44 -7.38
N GLY A 20 -1.89 -3.47 -6.77
CA GLY A 20 -1.27 -4.80 -6.63
C GLY A 20 -0.48 -5.04 -5.33
N LYS A 21 -0.64 -4.19 -4.30
CA LYS A 21 0.05 -4.35 -3.00
C LYS A 21 -0.13 -5.73 -2.37
N THR A 22 -1.37 -6.24 -2.33
CA THR A 22 -1.66 -7.56 -1.75
C THR A 22 -0.92 -8.66 -2.51
N THR A 23 -0.94 -8.61 -3.84
CA THR A 23 -0.21 -9.54 -4.71
C THR A 23 1.30 -9.49 -4.48
N LEU A 24 1.88 -8.30 -4.30
CA LEU A 24 3.31 -8.19 -3.94
C LEU A 24 3.57 -8.83 -2.57
N ILE A 25 2.75 -8.55 -1.56
CA ILE A 25 2.92 -9.15 -0.22
C ILE A 25 2.82 -10.67 -0.26
N GLU A 26 1.86 -11.22 -1.00
CA GLU A 26 1.74 -12.67 -1.20
C GLU A 26 3.01 -13.25 -1.83
N LYS A 27 3.56 -12.58 -2.84
CA LYS A 27 4.84 -12.96 -3.46
C LYS A 27 6.02 -12.88 -2.48
N LEU A 28 6.05 -11.87 -1.61
CA LEU A 28 7.06 -11.74 -0.55
C LEU A 28 6.96 -12.88 0.48
N LEU A 29 5.75 -13.40 0.71
CA LEU A 29 5.51 -14.48 1.68
C LEU A 29 5.74 -15.89 1.11
N ASN A 30 5.58 -16.08 -0.20
CA ASN A 30 5.56 -17.40 -0.84
C ASN A 30 6.87 -17.79 -1.53
N ASN A 31 8.01 -17.31 -1.05
CA ASN A 31 9.34 -17.67 -1.55
C ASN A 31 9.49 -17.53 -3.08
N SER A 32 9.21 -16.35 -3.62
CA SER A 32 9.28 -16.05 -5.06
C SER A 32 10.53 -15.28 -5.44
N ASP A 33 10.90 -15.28 -6.73
CA ASP A 33 12.00 -14.44 -7.26
C ASP A 33 11.83 -12.95 -6.93
N VAL A 34 10.58 -12.49 -6.87
CA VAL A 34 10.25 -11.12 -6.47
C VAL A 34 10.62 -10.86 -5.01
N ALA A 35 10.50 -11.86 -4.14
CA ALA A 35 10.93 -11.74 -2.75
C ALA A 35 12.45 -11.57 -2.69
N ILE A 36 13.20 -12.44 -3.37
CA ILE A 36 14.67 -12.36 -3.44
C ILE A 36 15.10 -10.97 -3.90
N GLN A 37 14.59 -10.52 -5.05
CA GLN A 37 14.91 -9.20 -5.59
C GLN A 37 14.60 -8.06 -4.61
N VAL A 38 13.44 -8.09 -3.95
CA VAL A 38 13.06 -7.04 -2.98
C VAL A 38 13.99 -7.08 -1.77
N PHE A 39 14.29 -8.25 -1.20
CA PHE A 39 15.15 -8.39 -0.02
C PHE A 39 16.60 -7.99 -0.31
N GLU A 40 17.16 -8.41 -1.44
CA GLU A 40 18.48 -7.99 -1.89
C GLU A 40 18.55 -6.48 -2.11
N LYS A 41 17.54 -5.88 -2.76
CA LYS A 41 17.51 -4.44 -3.04
C LYS A 41 17.49 -3.59 -1.77
N ILE A 42 16.85 -4.07 -0.70
CA ILE A 42 16.80 -3.41 0.61
C ILE A 42 17.97 -3.79 1.54
N GLY A 43 18.94 -4.56 1.03
CA GLY A 43 20.15 -4.95 1.77
C GLY A 43 19.91 -5.96 2.89
N LEU A 44 18.89 -6.82 2.76
CA LEU A 44 18.57 -7.86 3.73
C LEU A 44 18.82 -9.25 3.15
N ASP A 45 19.51 -10.11 3.91
CA ASP A 45 19.74 -11.50 3.52
C ASP A 45 18.41 -12.24 3.39
N TYR A 46 18.11 -12.74 2.19
CA TYR A 46 16.83 -13.34 1.86
C TYR A 46 16.49 -14.55 2.75
N HIS A 47 17.42 -15.52 2.85
CA HIS A 47 17.19 -16.79 3.53
C HIS A 47 16.98 -16.61 5.05
N SER A 48 17.74 -15.72 5.69
CA SER A 48 17.60 -15.34 7.10
C SER A 48 16.34 -14.50 7.35
N SER A 49 15.96 -13.65 6.40
CA SER A 49 14.82 -12.74 6.49
C SER A 49 13.48 -13.45 6.37
N MET A 50 13.38 -14.41 5.46
CA MET A 50 12.14 -15.11 5.12
C MET A 50 11.53 -15.82 6.34
N ARG A 51 12.36 -16.50 7.14
CA ARG A 51 11.94 -17.22 8.35
C ARG A 51 11.52 -16.30 9.50
N LYS A 52 11.76 -14.98 9.38
CA LYS A 52 11.57 -13.99 10.46
C LYS A 52 10.60 -12.87 10.06
N MET A 53 9.82 -13.09 9.02
CA MET A 53 8.88 -12.13 8.48
C MET A 53 7.52 -12.22 9.18
N ASN A 54 6.89 -11.08 9.42
CA ASN A 54 5.50 -11.03 9.86
C ASN A 54 4.78 -9.88 9.16
N THR A 55 3.68 -10.17 8.47
CA THR A 55 2.79 -9.14 7.95
C THR A 55 2.05 -8.48 9.09
N GLN A 56 2.47 -7.25 9.42
CA GLN A 56 1.77 -6.43 10.39
C GLN A 56 0.95 -5.41 9.62
N ARG A 57 -0.36 -5.64 9.59
CA ARG A 57 -1.30 -4.58 9.25
C ARG A 57 -1.09 -3.48 10.29
N LEU A 58 -0.45 -2.37 9.91
CA LEU A 58 -0.21 -1.23 10.81
C LEU A 58 -1.55 -0.71 11.29
N VAL A 59 -2.03 -1.22 12.42
CA VAL A 59 -3.18 -0.65 13.07
C VAL A 59 -3.04 -0.93 14.57
N ASN A 60 -2.72 0.14 15.29
CA ASN A 60 -2.68 0.29 16.74
C ASN A 60 -1.39 -0.12 17.47
N LYS A 61 -0.75 0.90 18.05
CA LYS A 61 0.17 0.82 19.20
C LYS A 61 -0.36 -0.13 20.30
N ARG A 62 -1.69 -0.17 20.49
CA ARG A 62 -2.41 -1.07 21.43
C ARG A 62 -2.41 -2.57 21.03
N LYS A 63 -2.30 -2.92 19.75
CA LYS A 63 -2.22 -4.33 19.30
C LYS A 63 -0.79 -4.87 19.36
N LEU A 64 0.20 -3.99 19.23
CA LEU A 64 1.62 -4.35 19.39
C LEU A 64 1.99 -4.69 20.85
N SER A 65 1.30 -4.12 21.85
CA SER A 65 1.61 -4.35 23.27
C SER A 65 0.97 -5.61 23.87
N LYS A 66 -0.15 -6.11 23.31
CA LYS A 66 -0.90 -7.25 23.90
C LYS A 66 -0.29 -8.62 23.62
N ASN A 67 0.49 -8.80 22.55
CA ASN A 67 1.16 -10.08 22.25
C ASN A 67 2.63 -10.05 22.72
N LYS A 68 2.84 -10.19 24.03
CA LYS A 68 4.17 -10.10 24.66
C LYS A 68 5.13 -11.24 24.27
N SER A 69 4.65 -12.45 23.92
CA SER A 69 5.51 -13.64 23.76
C SER A 69 5.77 -14.16 22.32
N LYS A 70 5.04 -13.70 21.29
CA LYS A 70 5.08 -14.35 19.95
C LYS A 70 5.75 -13.56 18.82
N ASN A 71 6.18 -12.31 19.03
CA ASN A 71 6.64 -11.48 17.91
C ASN A 71 8.17 -11.44 17.79
N LYS A 72 8.79 -12.61 17.58
CA LYS A 72 10.23 -12.79 17.27
C LYS A 72 10.62 -12.29 15.87
N SER A 73 9.65 -11.78 15.10
CA SER A 73 9.90 -11.25 13.76
C SER A 73 10.85 -10.06 13.79
N GLN A 74 11.94 -10.18 13.05
CA GLN A 74 12.91 -9.11 12.82
C GLN A 74 12.43 -8.15 11.72
N ILE A 75 11.50 -8.59 10.87
CA ILE A 75 10.98 -7.82 9.73
C ILE A 75 9.48 -7.65 9.84
N ALA A 76 9.04 -6.38 9.86
CA ALA A 76 7.63 -6.01 9.85
C ALA A 76 7.25 -5.49 8.47
N ILE A 77 6.35 -6.22 7.78
CA ILE A 77 5.76 -5.74 6.53
C ILE A 77 4.52 -4.93 6.83
N VAL A 78 4.50 -3.71 6.31
CA VAL A 78 3.45 -2.73 6.41
C VAL A 78 2.93 -2.46 5.00
N HIS A 79 1.62 -2.37 4.81
CA HIS A 79 1.07 -1.88 3.54
C HIS A 79 0.25 -0.62 3.74
N ILE A 80 0.40 0.33 2.82
CA ILE A 80 -0.33 1.58 2.85
C ILE A 80 -1.02 1.83 1.52
N ASP A 81 -2.25 2.32 1.61
CA ASP A 81 -2.95 2.92 0.49
C ASP A 81 -2.69 4.43 0.50
N THR A 82 -2.01 4.91 -0.54
CA THR A 82 -1.62 6.32 -0.70
C THR A 82 -2.81 7.23 -0.93
N LEU A 83 -3.88 6.73 -1.56
CA LEU A 83 -5.09 7.51 -1.83
C LEU A 83 -6.07 7.49 -0.65
N SER A 84 -5.78 6.80 0.44
CA SER A 84 -6.72 6.63 1.56
C SER A 84 -7.18 7.95 2.17
N SER A 85 -8.43 8.03 2.62
CA SER A 85 -8.94 9.18 3.40
C SER A 85 -8.16 9.43 4.69
N ARG A 86 -7.47 8.41 5.23
CA ARG A 86 -6.62 8.51 6.43
C ARG A 86 -5.15 8.74 6.11
N ARG A 87 -4.82 9.30 4.94
CA ARG A 87 -3.43 9.48 4.49
C ARG A 87 -2.58 10.28 5.47
N GLU A 88 -3.12 11.37 6.03
CA GLU A 88 -2.37 12.23 6.95
C GLU A 88 -2.12 11.55 8.31
N ASP A 89 -3.11 10.81 8.83
CA ASP A 89 -2.92 9.97 10.01
C ASP A 89 -1.83 8.92 9.78
N ARG A 90 -1.86 8.27 8.62
CA ARG A 90 -0.85 7.26 8.24
C ARG A 90 0.54 7.87 8.11
N LYS A 91 0.66 9.07 7.53
CA LYS A 91 1.95 9.79 7.48
C LYS A 91 2.49 10.05 8.88
N ARG A 92 1.63 10.49 9.82
CA ARG A 92 2.05 10.69 11.23
C ARG A 92 2.51 9.40 11.89
N ASP A 93 1.76 8.32 11.73
CA ASP A 93 2.12 7.00 12.27
C ASP A 93 3.45 6.49 11.69
N LEU A 94 3.61 6.58 10.37
CA LEU A 94 4.82 6.13 9.66
C LEU A 94 6.04 6.95 10.05
N ALA A 95 5.88 8.26 10.22
CA ALA A 95 6.97 9.12 10.70
C ALA A 95 7.46 8.72 12.10
N HIS A 96 6.54 8.33 12.99
CA HIS A 96 6.91 7.83 14.31
C HIS A 96 7.63 6.47 14.24
N ILE A 97 7.16 5.57 13.38
CA ILE A 97 7.76 4.24 13.19
C ILE A 97 9.16 4.36 12.60
N ALA A 98 9.33 5.18 11.56
CA ALA A 98 10.62 5.38 10.89
C ALA A 98 11.71 5.85 11.87
N LYS A 99 11.38 6.80 12.75
CA LYS A 99 12.30 7.27 13.80
C LYS A 99 12.66 6.21 14.84
N SER A 100 11.83 5.19 14.99
CA SER A 100 11.94 4.21 16.08
C SER A 100 12.41 2.85 15.59
N SER A 101 12.55 2.63 14.28
CA SER A 101 12.92 1.36 13.67
C SER A 101 14.42 1.22 13.43
N LYS A 102 14.92 -0.02 13.36
CA LYS A 102 16.32 -0.31 12.99
C LYS A 102 16.62 0.14 11.56
N SER A 103 15.71 -0.17 10.63
CA SER A 103 15.72 0.36 9.26
C SER A 103 14.30 0.55 8.78
N PHE A 104 14.12 1.49 7.86
CA PHE A 104 12.81 1.81 7.30
C PHE A 104 12.91 1.89 5.77
N ASN A 105 12.45 0.83 5.11
CA ASN A 105 12.49 0.70 3.66
C ASN A 105 11.08 0.86 3.10
N VAL A 106 10.93 1.62 2.02
CA VAL A 106 9.65 1.86 1.35
C VAL A 106 9.75 1.37 -0.08
N VAL A 107 8.91 0.42 -0.46
CA VAL A 107 8.69 -0.02 -1.84
C VAL A 107 7.38 0.57 -2.32
N THR A 108 7.48 1.58 -3.18
CA THR A 108 6.33 2.24 -3.81
C THR A 108 6.02 1.54 -5.13
N LEU A 109 4.80 0.99 -5.23
CA LEU A 109 4.30 0.40 -6.46
C LEU A 109 3.99 1.48 -7.49
N CYS A 110 4.70 1.42 -8.62
CA CYS A 110 4.59 2.35 -9.72
C CYS A 110 3.59 1.84 -10.76
N THR A 111 2.30 1.89 -10.43
CA THR A 111 1.24 1.49 -11.36
C THR A 111 0.92 2.65 -12.30
N PRO A 112 1.01 2.49 -13.64
CA PRO A 112 0.58 3.50 -14.60
C PRO A 112 -0.87 3.92 -14.36
N HIS A 113 -1.18 5.20 -14.60
CA HIS A 113 -2.51 5.76 -14.33
C HIS A 113 -3.61 5.00 -15.05
N GLU A 114 -3.40 4.60 -16.30
CA GLU A 114 -4.38 3.88 -17.13
C GLU A 114 -4.68 2.51 -16.55
N LEU A 115 -3.63 1.80 -16.13
CA LEU A 115 -3.76 0.49 -15.50
C LEU A 115 -4.46 0.59 -14.15
N TRP A 116 -4.08 1.59 -13.35
CA TRP A 116 -4.73 1.87 -12.08
C TRP A 116 -6.22 2.23 -12.27
N PHE A 117 -6.52 3.13 -13.21
CA PHE A 117 -7.88 3.59 -13.51
C PHE A 117 -8.75 2.43 -13.99
N ARG A 118 -8.23 1.56 -14.87
CA ARG A 118 -8.94 0.34 -15.28
C ARG A 118 -9.25 -0.57 -14.09
N ARG A 119 -8.22 -0.92 -13.30
CA ARG A 119 -8.37 -1.83 -12.14
C ARG A 119 -9.30 -1.30 -11.06
N ILE A 120 -9.29 0.02 -10.83
CA ILE A 120 -10.15 0.63 -9.81
C ILE A 120 -11.59 0.75 -10.28
N SER A 121 -11.82 1.00 -11.57
CA SER A 121 -13.15 1.00 -12.18
C SER A 121 -13.77 -0.40 -12.18
N GLU A 122 -13.00 -1.43 -12.56
CA GLU A 122 -13.42 -2.84 -12.48
C GLU A 122 -13.85 -3.22 -11.05
N ARG A 123 -13.11 -2.76 -10.03
CA ARG A 123 -13.50 -2.96 -8.63
C ARG A 123 -14.79 -2.24 -8.25
N GLY A 124 -15.06 -1.08 -8.83
CA GLY A 124 -16.32 -0.35 -8.66
C GLY A 124 -17.50 -1.08 -9.27
N GLU A 125 -17.34 -1.56 -10.51
CA GLU A 125 -18.37 -2.29 -11.27
C GLU A 125 -18.71 -3.64 -10.64
N VAL A 126 -17.71 -4.41 -10.17
CA VAL A 126 -17.95 -5.69 -9.46
C VAL A 126 -18.81 -5.50 -8.19
N ASN A 127 -18.78 -4.31 -7.57
CA ASN A 127 -19.67 -4.00 -6.44
C ASN A 127 -21.07 -3.54 -6.88
N GLN A 128 -21.27 -3.10 -8.13
CA GLN A 128 -22.58 -2.74 -8.69
C GLN A 128 -23.29 -3.94 -9.34
N VAL A 129 -22.55 -4.84 -10.01
CA VAL A 129 -23.13 -6.03 -10.66
C VAL A 129 -23.67 -7.03 -9.64
N SER A 130 -23.12 -7.08 -8.42
CA SER A 130 -23.72 -7.87 -7.32
C SER A 130 -25.09 -7.34 -6.84
N LEU A 131 -25.56 -6.20 -7.35
CA LEU A 131 -26.87 -5.60 -7.05
C LEU A 131 -27.85 -5.67 -8.24
N LEU A 132 -27.43 -6.21 -9.38
CA LEU A 132 -28.22 -6.23 -10.62
C LEU A 132 -28.47 -7.66 -11.10
N THR A 133 -29.05 -8.49 -10.24
CA THR A 133 -29.96 -9.55 -10.72
C THR A 133 -31.23 -8.88 -11.26
N PRO A 134 -31.63 -9.13 -12.52
CA PRO A 134 -32.80 -8.47 -13.11
C PRO A 134 -34.07 -8.98 -12.44
N GLY A 135 -34.84 -8.09 -11.80
CA GLY A 135 -36.17 -8.45 -11.29
C GLY A 135 -36.74 -7.65 -10.12
N VAL A 136 -36.12 -6.58 -9.61
CA VAL A 136 -36.71 -5.82 -8.50
C VAL A 136 -36.67 -4.31 -8.76
N CYS A 137 -37.86 -3.73 -8.84
CA CYS A 137 -38.17 -2.32 -8.92
C CYS A 137 -37.44 -1.47 -7.87
N PHE A 138 -37.24 -0.21 -8.25
CA PHE A 138 -36.91 0.91 -7.37
C PHE A 138 -37.76 0.90 -6.08
N SER A 139 -37.17 0.38 -5.00
CA SER A 139 -37.59 0.72 -3.65
C SER A 139 -36.36 0.73 -2.75
N ARG A 140 -36.07 1.92 -2.21
CA ARG A 140 -35.27 2.11 -1.00
C ARG A 140 -35.79 1.15 0.07
N CYS A 141 -35.11 0.03 0.24
CA CYS A 141 -35.05 -0.83 1.42
C CYS A 141 -34.54 -2.18 0.92
N SER A 142 -33.26 -2.51 1.12
CA SER A 142 -32.85 -3.89 1.41
C SER A 142 -31.35 -4.12 1.53
N THR A 143 -31.05 -4.91 2.57
CA THR A 143 -29.90 -5.78 2.78
C THR A 143 -28.57 -5.17 3.22
N ASN A 144 -28.08 -5.72 4.33
CA ASN A 144 -26.80 -5.53 4.98
C ASN A 144 -25.58 -5.98 4.14
N LEU A 145 -25.60 -5.83 2.81
CA LEU A 145 -24.42 -6.02 1.97
C LEU A 145 -23.69 -4.69 1.88
N LYS A 146 -22.88 -4.40 2.90
CA LYS A 146 -21.95 -3.26 2.84
C LYS A 146 -21.08 -3.43 1.58
N PRO A 147 -20.99 -2.41 0.70
CA PRO A 147 -20.07 -2.47 -0.43
C PRO A 147 -18.69 -2.86 0.09
N ARG A 148 -18.11 -3.93 -0.48
CA ARG A 148 -16.87 -4.55 0.03
C ARG A 148 -15.69 -3.57 -0.03
N TRP A 149 -15.82 -2.53 -0.85
CA TRP A 149 -14.88 -1.44 -0.95
C TRP A 149 -15.60 -0.14 -1.35
N THR A 150 -15.27 0.96 -0.66
CA THR A 150 -15.64 2.31 -1.06
C THR A 150 -14.37 3.09 -1.41
N PRO A 151 -14.32 3.79 -2.56
CA PRO A 151 -13.20 4.66 -2.86
C PRO A 151 -13.07 5.74 -1.78
N SER A 152 -11.83 6.13 -1.49
CA SER A 152 -11.60 7.36 -0.74
C SER A 152 -12.10 8.56 -1.56
N SER A 153 -12.42 9.67 -0.88
CA SER A 153 -12.78 10.92 -1.54
C SER A 153 -11.76 11.32 -2.61
N PHE A 154 -10.47 11.15 -2.33
CA PHE A 154 -9.41 11.52 -3.26
C PHE A 154 -9.27 10.55 -4.45
N ALA A 155 -9.42 9.24 -4.23
CA ALA A 155 -9.46 8.29 -5.35
C ALA A 155 -10.66 8.58 -6.26
N TRP A 156 -11.81 8.91 -5.67
CA TRP A 156 -13.01 9.30 -6.42
C TRP A 156 -12.79 10.58 -7.21
N CYS A 157 -12.17 11.62 -6.63
CA CYS A 157 -11.78 12.83 -7.35
C CYS A 157 -10.92 12.54 -8.58
N ILE A 158 -9.89 11.69 -8.46
CA ILE A 158 -9.03 11.33 -9.59
C ILE A 158 -9.84 10.55 -10.64
N MET A 159 -10.72 9.64 -10.23
CA MET A 159 -11.57 8.89 -11.15
C MET A 159 -12.50 9.81 -11.95
N THR A 160 -13.24 10.70 -11.27
CA THR A 160 -14.15 11.67 -11.90
C THR A 160 -13.39 12.64 -12.81
N ALA A 161 -12.21 13.10 -12.39
CA ALA A 161 -11.36 13.91 -13.24
C ALA A 161 -10.91 13.13 -14.49
N SER A 162 -10.57 11.85 -14.36
CA SER A 162 -10.14 10.99 -15.47
C SER A 162 -11.26 10.72 -16.47
N THR A 163 -12.52 10.63 -16.02
CA THR A 163 -13.68 10.47 -16.90
C THR A 163 -13.97 11.75 -17.69
N PHE A 164 -13.76 12.93 -17.10
CA PHE A 164 -13.93 14.20 -17.80
C PHE A 164 -12.75 14.53 -18.71
N SER A 165 -11.52 14.33 -18.21
CA SER A 165 -10.27 14.57 -18.93
C SER A 165 -9.17 13.65 -18.40
N LYS A 166 -8.74 12.70 -19.25
CA LYS A 166 -7.63 11.78 -18.95
C LYS A 166 -6.38 12.54 -18.50
N SER A 167 -6.08 13.68 -19.11
CA SER A 167 -4.91 14.50 -18.77
C SER A 167 -4.99 15.07 -17.35
N ILE A 168 -6.16 15.59 -16.95
CA ILE A 168 -6.35 16.11 -15.59
C ILE A 168 -6.21 14.98 -14.56
N GLY A 169 -6.86 13.83 -14.82
CA GLY A 169 -6.74 12.65 -13.97
C GLY A 169 -5.29 12.18 -13.79
N ARG A 170 -4.52 12.13 -14.88
CA ARG A 170 -3.08 11.82 -14.86
C ARG A 170 -2.27 12.82 -14.02
N ILE A 171 -2.53 14.12 -14.18
CA ILE A 171 -1.84 15.15 -13.40
C ILE A 171 -2.11 14.98 -11.91
N MET A 172 -3.38 14.82 -11.52
CA MET A 172 -3.75 14.62 -10.11
C MET A 172 -3.11 13.35 -9.52
N TYR A 173 -3.07 12.28 -10.30
CA TYR A 173 -2.42 11.02 -9.90
C TYR A 173 -0.91 11.20 -9.70
N LYS A 174 -0.21 11.85 -10.63
CA LYS A 174 1.22 12.18 -10.53
C LYS A 174 1.53 13.05 -9.31
N LEU A 175 0.73 14.08 -9.07
CA LEU A 175 0.89 14.97 -7.91
C LEU A 175 0.82 14.22 -6.59
N GLU A 176 -0.02 13.20 -6.49
CA GLU A 176 -0.11 12.38 -5.29
C GLU A 176 1.14 11.51 -5.09
N TYR A 177 1.68 10.91 -6.15
CA TYR A 177 2.96 10.19 -6.07
C TYR A 177 4.09 11.12 -5.60
N LYS A 178 4.17 12.33 -6.17
CA LYS A 178 5.16 13.35 -5.76
C LYS A 178 4.97 13.81 -4.31
N SER A 179 3.72 13.92 -3.84
CA SER A 179 3.40 14.24 -2.45
C SER A 179 3.94 13.17 -1.48
N TRP A 180 3.78 11.90 -1.82
CA TRP A 180 4.32 10.79 -1.03
C TRP A 180 5.84 10.69 -1.13
N GLU A 181 6.42 10.84 -2.32
CA GLU A 181 7.88 10.90 -2.51
C GLU A 181 8.50 12.00 -1.65
N LYS A 182 7.97 13.24 -1.71
CA LYS A 182 8.41 14.33 -0.83
C LYS A 182 8.30 13.97 0.65
N PHE A 183 7.23 13.27 1.03
CA PHE A 183 7.07 12.81 2.41
C PHE A 183 8.15 11.81 2.83
N TRP A 184 8.59 10.92 1.95
CA TRP A 184 9.63 9.94 2.23
C TRP A 184 11.03 10.54 2.24
N THR A 185 11.38 11.30 1.20
CA THR A 185 12.73 11.86 1.01
C THR A 185 13.10 12.88 2.08
N THR A 186 12.11 13.53 2.70
CA THR A 186 12.33 14.47 3.82
C THR A 186 12.60 13.77 5.16
N ARG A 187 12.63 12.43 5.21
CA ARG A 187 12.82 11.66 6.45
C ARG A 187 14.18 10.98 6.47
N CYS A 188 14.99 11.37 7.45
CA CYS A 188 16.28 10.73 7.72
C CYS A 188 16.09 9.22 7.98
N GLY A 189 16.96 8.40 7.37
CA GLY A 189 16.98 6.95 7.54
C GLY A 189 15.90 6.18 6.78
N VAL A 190 15.13 6.84 5.90
CA VAL A 190 14.18 6.18 4.99
C VAL A 190 14.87 5.88 3.65
N CYS A 191 14.90 4.62 3.27
CA CYS A 191 15.32 4.20 1.94
C CYS A 191 14.08 3.94 1.08
N GLN A 192 13.94 4.66 -0.03
CA GLN A 192 12.80 4.54 -0.93
C GLN A 192 13.20 3.84 -2.23
N TYR A 193 12.31 2.96 -2.70
CA TYR A 193 12.45 2.17 -3.91
C TYR A 193 11.15 2.22 -4.70
N TYR A 194 11.28 2.24 -6.02
CA TYR A 194 10.18 2.30 -6.97
C TYR A 194 10.09 0.99 -7.72
N TYR A 195 8.94 0.32 -7.69
CA TYR A 195 8.79 -1.03 -8.25
C TYR A 195 7.59 -1.13 -9.18
N ASP A 196 7.81 -1.60 -10.40
CA ASP A 196 6.76 -1.98 -11.34
C ASP A 196 6.38 -3.45 -11.10
N SER A 197 5.17 -3.69 -10.60
CA SER A 197 4.69 -5.05 -10.33
C SER A 197 4.40 -5.87 -11.59
N GLU A 198 4.12 -5.22 -12.72
CA GLU A 198 3.82 -5.89 -13.98
C GLU A 198 5.12 -6.33 -14.66
N ARG A 199 6.07 -5.39 -14.77
CA ARG A 199 7.36 -5.63 -15.40
C ARG A 199 8.36 -6.34 -14.50
N LYS A 200 8.10 -6.37 -13.18
CA LYS A 200 8.98 -6.92 -12.14
C LYS A 200 10.36 -6.25 -12.13
N ILE A 201 10.39 -4.93 -12.27
CA ILE A 201 11.62 -4.14 -12.30
C ILE A 201 11.59 -3.02 -11.25
N PHE A 202 12.77 -2.63 -10.78
CA PHE A 202 12.94 -1.42 -9.99
C PHE A 202 13.29 -0.23 -10.90
N PHE A 203 12.69 0.91 -10.63
CA PHE A 203 13.10 2.17 -11.24
C PHE A 203 14.15 2.87 -10.35
N PRO A 204 15.10 3.61 -10.95
CA PRO A 204 16.05 4.42 -10.20
C PRO A 204 15.37 5.59 -9.46
N GLU A 205 14.26 6.09 -10.02
CA GLU A 205 13.51 7.23 -9.51
C GLU A 205 11.99 7.07 -9.76
N CYS A 206 11.18 8.00 -9.24
CA CYS A 206 9.73 7.96 -9.43
C CYS A 206 9.39 8.20 -10.92
N PRO A 207 8.72 7.27 -11.62
CA PRO A 207 8.48 7.39 -13.06
C PRO A 207 7.34 8.37 -13.44
N PHE A 208 6.89 9.22 -12.52
CA PHE A 208 5.63 9.99 -12.63
C PHE A 208 5.79 11.51 -12.60
#